data_AF-A0A7S4INU6-F1
#
_entry.id   AF-A0A7S4INU6-F1
#
_cell.length_a   1.000
_cell.length_b   1.000
_cell.length_c   1.000
_cell.angle_alpha   90.00
_cell.angle_beta   90.00
_cell.angle_gamma   90.00
#
_symmetry.space_group_name_H-M   'P 1'
#
loop_
_entity.id
_entity.type
_entity.pdbx_description
1 polymer ?
#
loop_
_entity_poly.entity_id
_entity_poly.type
_entity_poly.pdbx_seq_one_letter_code
_entity_poly.pdbx_strand_id
1 'polypeptide(L)'
;MFDKLHLGCLSPKVAFALVSFALGELGDGLNIFQGIYLVELGWNEGSVGAALSLMGLTALIVQTFAGDIVDKTTFDRRLFLCVAAVLTAMSASTVMFVREGNRDHHLIYFTKVVEGIASSFIGPCLAALTLASFGPDHFDAVMASNILWGHVGAVISAVLAGAAAYALYPDIKYCFLVIAFSALVAVALVPFVPQGDPLMGRGFRGAVALDEAGQLNNVDYDEDDVIQSPSKSSNKSADPLPEAASYWSVFGEKKTLVLCVTGFFFQ
;
A
#
# COMPACT_ATOMS: atom_id res chain seq x y z
N MET A 1 -23.54 6.65 -13.27
CA MET A 1 -23.85 7.21 -11.94
C MET A 1 -22.55 7.63 -11.28
N PHE A 2 -21.81 8.52 -11.96
CA PHE A 2 -20.54 9.12 -11.52
C PHE A 2 -20.79 10.46 -10.81
N ASP A 3 -21.92 10.53 -10.09
CA ASP A 3 -22.37 11.76 -9.43
C ASP A 3 -21.99 11.74 -7.96
N LYS A 4 -20.80 12.28 -7.70
CA LYS A 4 -20.63 13.46 -6.85
C LYS A 4 -19.29 14.11 -7.13
N LEU A 5 -19.28 14.78 -8.28
CA LEU A 5 -18.46 15.93 -8.58
C LEU A 5 -18.61 16.96 -7.43
N HIS A 6 -17.61 17.06 -6.54
CA HIS A 6 -17.22 18.27 -5.78
C HIS A 6 -16.06 17.94 -4.83
N LEU A 7 -14.90 17.63 -5.39
CA LEU A 7 -13.60 17.80 -4.70
C LEU A 7 -12.69 18.64 -5.60
N GLY A 8 -13.22 19.79 -6.03
CA GLY A 8 -12.57 20.75 -6.93
C GLY A 8 -11.45 21.57 -6.28
N CYS A 9 -10.58 20.96 -5.48
CA CYS A 9 -9.44 21.69 -4.90
C CYS A 9 -8.08 21.05 -5.16
N LEU A 10 -8.01 19.73 -5.42
CA LEU A 10 -6.75 19.01 -5.57
C LEU A 10 -6.72 18.25 -6.89
N SER A 11 -5.66 18.47 -7.67
CA SER A 11 -5.38 17.64 -8.85
C SER A 11 -5.23 16.17 -8.42
N PRO A 12 -5.77 15.19 -9.17
CA PRO A 12 -5.64 13.77 -8.85
C PRO A 12 -4.22 13.34 -8.51
N LYS A 13 -3.22 13.80 -9.28
CA LYS A 13 -1.80 13.50 -9.01
C LYS A 13 -1.35 13.99 -7.64
N VAL A 14 -1.80 15.18 -7.25
CA VAL A 14 -1.48 15.76 -5.94
C VAL A 14 -2.16 14.96 -4.83
N ALA A 15 -3.40 14.50 -5.04
CA ALA A 15 -4.09 13.65 -4.08
C ALA A 15 -3.32 12.33 -3.83
N PHE A 16 -2.86 11.67 -4.89
CA PHE A 16 -2.01 10.48 -4.76
C PHE A 16 -0.69 10.78 -4.05
N ALA A 17 0.01 11.85 -4.43
CA ALA A 17 1.25 12.27 -3.79
C ALA A 17 1.07 12.53 -2.28
N LEU A 18 0.00 13.22 -1.89
CA LEU A 18 -0.31 13.50 -0.48
C LEU A 18 -0.66 12.23 0.30
N VAL A 19 -1.43 11.31 -0.30
CA VAL A 19 -1.72 10.02 0.32
C VAL A 19 -0.44 9.19 0.47
N SER A 20 0.40 9.12 -0.56
CA SER A 20 1.70 8.43 -0.48
C SER A 20 2.62 9.03 0.56
N PHE A 21 2.68 10.36 0.65
CA PHE A 21 3.39 11.06 1.72
C PHE A 21 2.91 10.65 3.11
N ALA A 22 1.59 10.61 3.33
CA ALA A 22 1.02 10.21 4.61
C ALA A 22 1.18 8.70 4.91
N LEU A 23 1.25 7.86 3.89
CA LEU A 23 1.45 6.42 4.03
C LEU A 23 2.92 6.03 4.22
N GLY A 24 3.87 6.89 3.82
CA GLY A 24 5.30 6.58 3.76
C GLY A 24 5.87 6.03 5.07
N GLU A 25 5.46 6.60 6.20
CA GLU A 25 5.88 6.17 7.52
C GLU A 25 5.36 4.77 7.91
N LEU A 26 4.18 4.39 7.41
CA LEU A 26 3.56 3.10 7.74
C LEU A 26 4.29 1.91 7.09
N GLY A 27 5.22 2.17 6.16
CA GLY A 27 6.02 1.15 5.48
C GLY A 27 7.32 0.81 6.22
N ASP A 28 8.14 1.80 6.56
CA ASP A 28 9.56 1.53 6.89
C ASP A 28 10.19 2.41 8.00
N GLY A 29 9.64 3.59 8.32
CA GLY A 29 10.41 4.65 8.99
C GLY A 29 10.72 4.40 10.47
N LEU A 30 9.70 4.17 11.29
CA LEU A 30 9.80 4.18 12.76
C LEU A 30 9.99 2.79 13.37
N ASN A 31 9.94 1.74 12.56
CA ASN A 31 10.10 0.36 13.03
C ASN A 31 11.48 0.10 13.66
N ILE A 32 12.54 0.71 13.13
CA ILE A 32 13.89 0.62 13.73
C ILE A 32 13.92 1.34 15.08
N PHE A 33 13.29 2.51 15.18
CA PHE A 33 13.22 3.28 16.43
C PHE A 33 12.42 2.55 17.51
N GLN A 34 11.36 1.82 17.14
CA GLN A 34 10.64 0.94 18.07
C GLN A 34 11.53 -0.17 18.62
N GLY A 35 12.40 -0.74 17.79
CA GLY A 35 13.37 -1.73 18.23
C GLY A 35 14.33 -1.18 19.28
N ILE A 36 14.89 0.01 19.03
CA ILE A 36 15.79 0.70 19.97
C ILE A 36 15.06 1.00 21.28
N TYR A 37 13.83 1.52 21.20
CA TYR A 37 13.01 1.82 22.37
C TYR A 37 12.70 0.58 23.23
N LEU A 38 12.42 -0.56 22.61
CA LEU A 38 12.21 -1.82 23.34
C LEU A 38 13.47 -2.29 24.07
N VAL A 39 14.65 -2.15 23.46
CA VAL A 39 15.93 -2.47 24.11
C VAL A 39 16.17 -1.55 25.31
N GLU A 40 15.86 -0.25 25.18
CA GLU A 40 15.95 0.71 26.29
C GLU A 40 15.00 0.35 27.46
N LEU A 41 13.82 -0.21 27.16
CA LEU A 41 12.90 -0.77 28.16
C LEU A 41 13.38 -2.09 28.79
N GLY A 42 14.55 -2.60 28.41
CA GLY A 42 15.16 -3.81 28.96
C GLY A 42 14.81 -5.11 28.22
N TRP A 43 14.33 -5.02 26.97
CA TRP A 43 14.17 -6.20 26.12
C TRP A 43 15.51 -6.73 25.61
N ASN A 44 15.57 -8.04 25.39
CA ASN A 44 16.71 -8.67 24.73
C ASN A 44 16.75 -8.27 23.25
N GLU A 45 17.91 -7.85 22.74
CA GLU A 45 18.13 -7.55 21.32
C GLU A 45 17.69 -8.70 20.41
N GLY A 46 17.90 -9.95 20.84
CA GLY A 46 17.46 -11.14 20.10
C GLY A 46 15.94 -11.27 19.99
N SER A 47 15.17 -10.88 21.02
CA SER A 47 13.70 -10.91 20.94
C SER A 47 13.16 -9.77 20.08
N VAL A 48 13.78 -8.59 20.14
CA VAL A 48 13.46 -7.47 19.23
C VAL A 48 13.73 -7.87 17.77
N GLY A 49 14.89 -8.47 17.49
CA GLY A 49 15.22 -8.98 16.15
C GLY A 49 14.23 -10.05 15.66
N ALA A 50 13.79 -10.94 16.55
CA ALA A 50 12.76 -11.93 16.23
C ALA A 50 11.41 -11.28 15.91
N ALA A 51 11.00 -10.23 16.65
CA ALA A 51 9.76 -9.49 16.40
C ALA A 51 9.75 -8.82 15.02
N LEU A 52 10.84 -8.10 14.69
CA LEU A 52 10.98 -7.44 13.40
C LEU A 52 11.07 -8.45 12.24
N SER A 53 11.75 -9.59 12.46
CA SER A 53 11.79 -10.68 11.48
C SER A 53 10.43 -11.30 11.24
N LEU A 54 9.62 -11.51 12.29
CA LEU A 54 8.25 -12.01 12.17
C LEU A 54 7.37 -11.07 11.33
N MET A 55 7.50 -9.75 11.55
CA MET A 55 6.80 -8.75 10.74
C MET A 55 7.17 -8.87 9.25
N GLY A 56 8.48 -8.87 8.94
CA GLY A 56 8.96 -8.98 7.56
C GLY A 56 8.58 -10.29 6.89
N LEU A 57 8.75 -11.43 7.57
CA LEU A 57 8.36 -12.75 7.04
C LEU A 57 6.86 -12.84 6.78
N THR A 58 6.04 -12.32 7.69
CA THR A 58 4.59 -12.29 7.50
C THR A 58 4.23 -11.43 6.30
N ALA A 59 4.85 -10.24 6.19
CA ALA A 59 4.61 -9.34 5.07
C ALA A 59 4.96 -10.01 3.73
N LEU A 60 6.11 -10.68 3.63
CA LEU A 60 6.55 -11.40 2.43
C LEU A 60 5.58 -12.51 2.02
N ILE A 61 5.10 -13.30 2.98
CA ILE A 61 4.14 -14.39 2.70
C ILE A 61 2.82 -13.80 2.22
N VAL A 62 2.33 -12.75 2.89
CA VAL A 62 0.99 -12.19 2.67
C VAL A 62 0.93 -11.28 1.44
N GLN A 63 2.03 -10.63 1.05
CA GLN A 63 2.06 -9.62 -0.02
C GLN A 63 1.52 -10.14 -1.35
N THR A 64 1.82 -11.39 -1.71
CA THR A 64 1.29 -12.00 -2.94
C THR A 64 -0.23 -12.16 -2.84
N PHE A 65 -0.73 -12.80 -1.77
CA PHE A 65 -2.16 -12.97 -1.54
C PHE A 65 -2.91 -11.63 -1.42
N ALA A 66 -2.29 -10.63 -0.80
CA ALA A 66 -2.86 -9.29 -0.67
C ALA A 66 -3.09 -8.64 -2.04
N GLY A 67 -2.13 -8.77 -2.97
CA GLY A 67 -2.29 -8.31 -4.35
C GLY A 67 -3.49 -8.95 -5.03
N ASP A 68 -3.61 -10.27 -4.97
CA ASP A 68 -4.72 -10.99 -5.60
C ASP A 68 -6.09 -10.67 -5.02
N ILE A 69 -6.18 -10.49 -3.70
CA ILE A 69 -7.40 -10.04 -3.05
C ILE A 69 -7.77 -8.64 -3.55
N VAL A 70 -6.81 -7.73 -3.68
CA VAL A 70 -7.02 -6.35 -4.16
C VAL A 70 -7.40 -6.31 -5.65
N ASP A 71 -6.84 -7.20 -6.46
CA ASP A 71 -7.12 -7.26 -7.90
C ASP A 71 -8.51 -7.87 -8.16
N LYS A 72 -8.89 -8.91 -7.43
CA LYS A 72 -10.20 -9.59 -7.60
C LYS A 72 -11.34 -8.87 -6.90
N THR A 73 -11.06 -7.98 -5.96
CA THR A 73 -12.11 -7.29 -5.21
C THR A 73 -13.03 -6.48 -6.12
N THR A 74 -14.33 -6.54 -5.83
CA THR A 74 -15.36 -5.66 -6.40
C THR A 74 -15.65 -4.47 -5.50
N PHE A 75 -15.09 -4.47 -4.29
CA PHE A 75 -15.25 -3.38 -3.32
C PHE A 75 -14.30 -2.22 -3.62
N ASP A 76 -14.58 -1.08 -2.99
CA ASP A 76 -13.75 0.11 -3.13
C ASP A 76 -12.35 -0.12 -2.54
N ARG A 77 -11.32 -0.06 -3.38
CA ARG A 77 -9.91 -0.24 -3.00
C ARG A 77 -9.44 0.83 -2.00
N ARG A 78 -10.07 2.00 -1.99
CA ARG A 78 -9.84 3.04 -0.97
C ARG A 78 -10.12 2.54 0.44
N LEU A 79 -11.15 1.69 0.60
CA LEU A 79 -11.49 1.13 1.91
C LEU A 79 -10.39 0.19 2.41
N PHE A 80 -9.87 -0.68 1.54
CA PHE A 80 -8.74 -1.55 1.88
C PHE A 80 -7.52 -0.73 2.28
N LEU A 81 -7.21 0.33 1.55
CA LEU A 81 -6.10 1.23 1.87
C LEU A 81 -6.28 1.90 3.25
N CYS A 82 -7.48 2.40 3.56
CA CYS A 82 -7.79 2.97 4.88
C CYS A 82 -7.66 1.92 6.00
N VAL A 83 -8.22 0.73 5.81
CA VAL A 83 -8.16 -0.36 6.81
C VAL A 83 -6.72 -0.80 7.04
N ALA A 84 -5.94 -0.97 5.98
CA ALA A 84 -4.53 -1.31 6.07
C ALA A 84 -3.75 -0.23 6.83
N ALA A 85 -3.94 1.05 6.48
CA ALA A 85 -3.27 2.16 7.15
C ALA A 85 -3.59 2.23 8.66
N VAL A 86 -4.88 2.13 9.01
CA VAL A 86 -5.32 2.15 10.41
C VAL A 86 -4.79 0.95 11.19
N LEU A 87 -4.88 -0.25 10.62
CA LEU A 87 -4.45 -1.47 11.30
C LEU A 87 -2.94 -1.49 11.51
N THR A 88 -2.15 -1.07 10.51
CA THR A 88 -0.69 -0.90 10.64
C THR A 88 -0.36 0.09 11.76
N ALA A 89 -0.99 1.28 11.76
CA ALA A 89 -0.72 2.28 12.78
C ALA A 89 -1.17 1.87 14.19
N MET A 90 -2.30 1.17 14.32
CA MET A 90 -2.76 0.63 15.60
C MET A 90 -1.80 -0.43 16.16
N SER A 91 -1.36 -1.36 15.31
CA SER A 91 -0.35 -2.36 15.68
C SER A 91 0.95 -1.70 16.12
N ALA A 92 1.48 -0.80 15.30
CA ALA A 92 2.72 -0.08 15.59
C ALA A 92 2.62 0.76 16.88
N SER A 93 1.48 1.42 17.12
CA SER A 93 1.24 2.22 18.33
C SER A 93 1.17 1.37 19.60
N THR A 94 1.03 0.05 19.49
CA THR A 94 0.96 -0.84 20.67
C THR A 94 2.25 -0.81 21.49
N VAL A 95 3.38 -0.41 20.88
CA VAL A 95 4.67 -0.21 21.58
C VAL A 95 4.55 0.76 22.77
N MET A 96 3.62 1.71 22.72
CA MET A 96 3.41 2.69 23.80
C MET A 96 2.83 2.08 25.08
N PHE A 97 2.21 0.90 24.99
CA PHE A 97 1.63 0.20 26.14
C PHE A 97 2.58 -0.84 26.75
N VAL A 98 3.75 -1.05 26.13
CA VAL A 98 4.77 -1.98 26.65
C VAL A 98 5.32 -1.43 27.95
N ARG A 99 5.39 -2.30 28.97
CA ARG A 99 5.93 -1.95 30.28
C ARG A 99 7.41 -2.27 30.33
N GLU A 100 8.11 -1.59 31.23
CA GLU A 100 9.53 -1.90 31.52
C GLU A 100 9.70 -3.37 31.90
N GLY A 101 10.72 -3.99 31.30
CA GLY A 101 11.06 -5.40 31.47
C GLY A 101 10.57 -6.31 30.34
N ASN A 102 10.93 -7.58 30.48
CA ASN A 102 10.89 -8.55 29.37
C ASN A 102 9.66 -9.48 29.41
N ARG A 103 8.47 -8.95 29.74
CA ARG A 103 7.25 -9.76 29.98
C ARG A 103 6.23 -9.74 28.85
N ASP A 104 6.26 -8.72 27.99
CA ASP A 104 5.20 -8.46 26.99
C ASP A 104 5.52 -9.01 25.58
N HIS A 105 6.37 -10.04 25.49
CA HIS A 105 6.76 -10.69 24.22
C HIS A 105 5.59 -11.09 23.33
N HIS A 106 4.56 -11.69 23.92
CA HIS A 106 3.40 -12.16 23.19
C HIS A 106 2.63 -11.02 22.51
N LEU A 107 2.55 -9.86 23.19
CA LEU A 107 1.87 -8.69 22.64
C LEU A 107 2.62 -8.13 21.43
N ILE A 108 3.94 -7.97 21.54
CA ILE A 108 4.75 -7.41 20.46
C ILE A 108 4.84 -8.37 19.27
N TYR A 109 5.05 -9.67 19.51
CA TYR A 109 5.07 -10.63 18.40
C TYR A 109 3.72 -10.68 17.68
N PHE A 110 2.60 -10.69 18.42
CA PHE A 110 1.28 -10.68 17.81
C PHE A 110 1.03 -9.42 16.99
N THR A 111 1.31 -8.24 17.56
CA THR A 111 1.11 -6.96 16.87
C THR A 111 2.02 -6.82 15.65
N LYS A 112 3.25 -7.31 15.71
CA LYS A 112 4.17 -7.31 14.57
C LYS A 112 3.74 -8.24 13.44
N VAL A 113 3.15 -9.38 13.76
CA VAL A 113 2.49 -10.24 12.74
C VAL A 113 1.31 -9.49 12.11
N VAL A 114 0.43 -8.88 12.91
CA VAL A 114 -0.71 -8.10 12.39
C VAL A 114 -0.24 -6.91 11.54
N GLU A 115 0.81 -6.22 11.96
CA GLU A 115 1.44 -5.12 11.21
C GLU A 115 1.98 -5.59 9.86
N GLY A 116 2.66 -6.75 9.83
CA GLY A 116 3.12 -7.38 8.60
C GLY A 116 1.96 -7.71 7.65
N ILE A 117 0.87 -8.29 8.17
CA ILE A 117 -0.34 -8.57 7.37
C ILE A 117 -0.93 -7.29 6.80
N ALA A 118 -1.11 -6.26 7.64
CA ALA A 118 -1.78 -5.02 7.25
C ALA A 118 -0.98 -4.21 6.23
N SER A 119 0.32 -4.05 6.46
CA SER A 119 1.23 -3.30 5.58
C SER A 119 1.33 -3.92 4.18
N SER A 120 1.23 -5.25 4.06
CA SER A 120 1.20 -5.96 2.76
C SER A 120 0.12 -5.48 1.78
N PHE A 121 -0.98 -4.90 2.27
CA PHE A 121 -2.06 -4.41 1.40
C PHE A 121 -1.81 -3.00 0.86
N ILE A 122 -0.96 -2.19 1.51
CA ILE A 122 -0.79 -0.77 1.18
C ILE A 122 -0.26 -0.61 -0.26
N GLY A 123 0.82 -1.31 -0.60
CA GLY A 123 1.46 -1.25 -1.92
C GLY A 123 0.51 -1.66 -3.05
N PRO A 124 -0.06 -2.87 -3.04
CA PRO A 124 -1.00 -3.31 -4.07
C PRO A 124 -2.25 -2.43 -4.18
N CYS A 125 -2.82 -1.96 -3.06
CA CYS A 125 -3.97 -1.04 -3.11
C CYS A 125 -3.62 0.27 -3.81
N LEU A 126 -2.46 0.87 -3.48
CA LEU A 126 -2.01 2.11 -4.09
C LEU A 126 -1.71 1.92 -5.57
N ALA A 127 -1.11 0.80 -5.96
CA ALA A 127 -0.87 0.43 -7.35
C ALA A 127 -2.16 0.25 -8.15
N ALA A 128 -3.09 -0.56 -7.65
CA ALA A 128 -4.37 -0.78 -8.30
C ALA A 128 -5.20 0.52 -8.42
N LEU A 129 -5.16 1.40 -7.42
CA LEU A 129 -5.80 2.73 -7.50
C LEU A 129 -5.13 3.65 -8.52
N THR A 130 -3.80 3.65 -8.57
CA THR A 130 -3.03 4.45 -9.54
C THR A 130 -3.35 3.99 -10.96
N LEU A 131 -3.33 2.68 -11.20
CA LEU A 131 -3.64 2.08 -12.50
C LEU A 131 -5.10 2.30 -12.90
N ALA A 132 -6.04 2.17 -11.95
CA ALA A 132 -7.44 2.50 -12.18
C ALA A 132 -7.64 3.96 -12.60
N SER A 133 -6.80 4.87 -12.09
CA SER A 133 -6.97 6.31 -12.28
C SER A 133 -6.28 6.84 -13.53
N PHE A 134 -5.02 6.45 -13.76
CA PHE A 134 -4.14 7.01 -14.79
C PHE A 134 -3.86 6.07 -15.96
N GLY A 135 -4.25 4.80 -15.83
CA GLY A 135 -4.00 3.79 -16.86
C GLY A 135 -2.55 3.42 -17.09
N PRO A 136 -2.30 2.47 -18.00
CA PRO A 136 -0.98 1.88 -18.20
C PRO A 136 0.06 2.90 -18.68
N ASP A 137 -0.32 3.83 -19.55
CA ASP A 137 0.63 4.76 -20.20
C ASP A 137 1.30 5.73 -19.20
N HIS A 138 0.60 6.11 -18.14
CA HIS A 138 1.08 7.05 -17.12
C HIS A 138 1.35 6.38 -15.77
N PHE A 139 1.10 5.07 -15.65
CA PHE A 139 1.22 4.33 -14.41
C PHE A 139 2.63 4.45 -13.82
N ASP A 140 3.66 4.18 -14.61
CA ASP A 140 5.05 4.16 -14.14
C ASP A 140 5.51 5.52 -13.61
N ALA A 141 5.17 6.60 -14.33
CA ALA A 141 5.54 7.96 -13.94
C ALA A 141 4.83 8.39 -12.64
N VAL A 142 3.53 8.10 -12.51
CA VAL A 142 2.76 8.42 -11.29
C VAL A 142 3.20 7.54 -10.13
N MET A 143 3.44 6.25 -10.36
CA MET A 143 3.91 5.33 -9.34
C MET A 143 5.31 5.72 -8.81
N ALA A 144 6.23 6.08 -9.69
CA ALA A 144 7.56 6.57 -9.29
C ALA A 144 7.45 7.84 -8.42
N SER A 145 6.57 8.77 -8.80
CA SER A 145 6.26 9.95 -7.98
C SER A 145 5.69 9.56 -6.61
N ASN A 146 4.75 8.62 -6.56
CA ASN A 146 4.16 8.14 -5.31
C ASN A 146 5.20 7.52 -4.38
N ILE A 147 6.10 6.68 -4.90
CA ILE A 147 7.20 6.08 -4.12
C ILE A 147 8.11 7.18 -3.55
N LEU A 148 8.49 8.16 -4.37
CA LEU A 148 9.32 9.29 -3.91
C LEU A 148 8.64 10.06 -2.78
N TRP A 149 7.37 10.42 -2.94
CA TRP A 149 6.60 11.12 -1.91
C TRP A 149 6.45 10.29 -0.63
N GLY A 150 6.33 8.97 -0.74
CA GLY A 150 6.38 8.05 0.40
C GLY A 150 7.69 8.16 1.19
N HIS A 151 8.84 8.11 0.52
CA HIS A 151 10.13 8.28 1.19
C HIS A 151 10.28 9.67 1.83
N VAL A 152 9.84 10.73 1.15
CA VAL A 152 9.83 12.08 1.72
C VAL A 152 8.96 12.13 2.98
N GLY A 153 7.78 11.49 2.96
CA GLY A 153 6.90 11.36 4.12
C GLY A 153 7.55 10.65 5.29
N ALA A 154 8.21 9.51 5.06
CA ALA A 154 8.94 8.77 6.09
C ALA A 154 10.07 9.59 6.71
N VAL A 155 10.85 10.32 5.89
CA VAL A 155 11.93 11.20 6.39
C VAL A 155 11.36 12.32 7.27
N ILE A 156 10.30 12.98 6.83
CA ILE A 156 9.65 14.05 7.61
C ILE A 156 9.08 13.48 8.91
N SER A 157 8.44 12.31 8.88
CA SER A 157 7.92 11.63 10.07
C SER A 157 9.03 11.26 11.05
N ALA A 158 10.17 10.75 10.58
CA ALA A 158 11.33 10.47 11.44
C ALA A 158 11.88 11.74 12.11
N VAL A 159 11.96 12.86 11.38
CA VAL A 159 12.38 14.15 11.93
C VAL A 159 11.38 14.65 12.98
N LEU A 160 10.08 14.55 12.70
CA LEU A 160 9.02 14.93 13.63
C LEU A 160 9.03 14.06 14.89
N ALA A 161 9.23 12.75 14.75
CA ALA A 161 9.34 11.82 15.87
C ALA A 161 10.58 12.13 16.73
N GLY A 162 11.73 12.43 16.11
CA GLY A 162 12.94 12.86 16.82
C GLY A 162 12.74 14.19 17.57
N ALA A 163 12.08 15.16 16.95
CA ALA A 163 11.74 16.43 17.60
C ALA A 163 10.75 16.22 18.77
N ALA A 164 9.74 15.37 18.60
CA ALA A 164 8.79 15.02 19.65
C ALA A 164 9.47 14.30 20.81
N ALA A 165 10.38 13.35 20.53
CA ALA A 165 11.17 12.66 21.56
C ALA A 165 12.03 13.63 22.38
N TYR A 166 12.67 14.61 21.72
CA TYR A 166 13.47 15.63 22.40
C TYR A 166 12.61 16.56 23.27
N ALA A 167 11.47 17.03 22.74
CA ALA A 167 10.60 17.97 23.45
C ALA A 167 9.83 17.34 24.62
N LEU A 168 9.47 16.06 24.50
CA LEU A 168 8.67 15.33 25.49
C LEU A 168 9.52 14.48 26.44
N TYR A 169 10.85 14.61 26.39
CA TYR A 169 11.75 13.94 27.32
C TYR A 169 11.36 14.27 28.77
N PRO A 170 11.16 13.27 29.66
CA PRO A 170 11.62 11.88 29.55
C PRO A 170 10.66 10.88 28.87
N ASP A 171 9.43 11.25 28.53
CA ASP A 171 8.42 10.33 27.98
C ASP A 171 8.58 10.12 26.45
N ILE A 172 9.67 9.47 26.05
CA ILE A 172 10.03 9.25 24.63
C ILE A 172 8.94 8.51 23.84
N LYS A 173 8.15 7.64 24.51
CA LYS A 173 7.06 6.84 23.90
C LYS A 173 6.07 7.65 23.05
N TYR A 174 5.88 8.94 23.34
CA TYR A 174 4.97 9.79 22.60
C TYR A 174 5.47 10.13 21.17
N CYS A 175 6.74 9.88 20.85
CA CYS A 175 7.24 10.04 19.48
C CYS A 175 6.52 9.13 18.48
N PHE A 176 6.04 7.96 18.92
CA PHE A 176 5.29 7.02 18.07
C PHE A 176 3.87 7.49 17.74
N LEU A 177 3.35 8.53 18.40
CA LEU A 177 2.08 9.16 17.99
C LEU A 177 2.13 9.74 16.57
N VAL A 178 3.33 10.03 16.05
CA VAL A 178 3.52 10.44 14.66
C VAL A 178 2.98 9.39 13.69
N ILE A 179 3.11 8.09 14.00
CA ILE A 179 2.57 6.98 13.19
C ILE A 179 1.04 7.07 13.12
N ALA A 180 0.39 7.22 14.27
CA ALA A 180 -1.06 7.35 14.37
C ALA A 180 -1.56 8.61 13.66
N PHE A 181 -0.85 9.73 13.80
CA PHE A 181 -1.13 10.96 13.08
C PHE A 181 -1.03 10.78 11.57
N SER A 182 0.03 10.14 11.08
CA SER A 182 0.24 9.86 9.66
C SER A 182 -0.89 9.03 9.07
N ALA A 183 -1.33 7.98 9.76
CA ALA A 183 -2.47 7.16 9.34
C ALA A 183 -3.79 7.94 9.35
N LEU A 184 -4.02 8.82 10.34
CA LEU A 184 -5.20 9.67 10.37
C LEU A 184 -5.22 10.63 9.17
N VAL A 185 -4.08 11.24 8.86
CA VAL A 185 -3.92 12.10 7.69
C VAL A 185 -4.16 11.30 6.40
N ALA A 186 -3.61 10.08 6.29
CA ALA A 186 -3.84 9.21 5.14
C ALA A 186 -5.35 8.92 4.97
N VAL A 187 -6.05 8.49 6.02
CA VAL A 187 -7.49 8.21 5.98
C VAL A 187 -8.31 9.45 5.61
N ALA A 188 -7.90 10.63 6.07
CA ALA A 188 -8.54 11.89 5.70
C ALA A 188 -8.33 12.24 4.22
N LEU A 189 -7.19 11.88 3.62
CA LEU A 189 -6.82 12.19 2.24
C LEU A 189 -7.30 11.15 1.22
N VAL A 190 -7.46 9.88 1.61
CA VAL A 190 -7.92 8.81 0.70
C VAL A 190 -9.25 9.12 -0.04
N PRO A 191 -10.26 9.78 0.57
CA PRO A 191 -11.47 10.19 -0.15
C PRO A 191 -11.23 11.10 -1.36
N PHE A 192 -10.11 11.84 -1.39
CA PHE A 192 -9.73 12.76 -2.47
C PHE A 192 -9.10 12.03 -3.67
N VAL A 193 -8.58 10.81 -3.49
CA VAL A 193 -7.95 10.01 -4.54
C VAL A 193 -9.04 9.41 -5.43
N PRO A 194 -9.13 9.62 -6.75
CA PRO A 194 -10.19 9.03 -7.59
C PRO A 194 -10.26 7.50 -7.50
N GLN A 195 -11.47 6.92 -7.59
CA GLN A 195 -11.64 5.46 -7.63
C GLN A 195 -11.12 4.88 -8.96
N GLY A 196 -11.20 5.68 -10.03
CA GLY A 196 -10.80 5.28 -11.38
C GLY A 196 -11.73 4.25 -12.01
N ASP A 197 -11.32 3.70 -13.16
CA ASP A 197 -11.98 2.55 -13.79
C ASP A 197 -11.60 1.28 -13.02
N PRO A 198 -12.58 0.57 -12.41
CA PRO A 198 -12.31 -0.66 -11.68
C PRO A 198 -11.61 -1.71 -12.52
N LEU A 199 -11.89 -1.83 -13.82
CA LEU A 199 -11.30 -2.82 -14.72
C LEU A 199 -9.81 -2.56 -14.93
N MET A 200 -9.43 -1.29 -15.13
CA MET A 200 -8.03 -0.89 -15.28
C MET A 200 -7.22 -1.19 -14.04
N GLY A 201 -7.79 -0.94 -12.85
CA GLY A 201 -7.14 -1.32 -11.59
C GLY A 201 -6.98 -2.82 -11.38
N ARG A 202 -7.53 -3.69 -12.24
CA ARG A 202 -7.27 -5.14 -12.27
C ARG A 202 -6.26 -5.55 -13.35
N GLY A 203 -5.72 -4.59 -14.09
CA GLY A 203 -4.90 -4.84 -15.27
C GLY A 203 -5.68 -5.17 -16.54
N PHE A 204 -7.01 -4.97 -16.58
CA PHE A 204 -7.79 -5.12 -17.80
C PHE A 204 -7.83 -3.83 -18.61
N ARG A 205 -8.15 -3.96 -19.90
CA ARG A 205 -8.42 -2.80 -20.76
C ARG A 205 -9.66 -2.06 -20.26
N GLY A 206 -9.52 -0.77 -19.99
CA GLY A 206 -10.62 0.13 -19.66
C GLY A 206 -10.80 1.22 -20.69
N ALA A 207 -11.89 1.97 -20.58
CA ALA A 207 -12.27 2.91 -21.63
C ALA A 207 -11.65 4.30 -21.44
N VAL A 208 -11.38 4.72 -20.21
CA VAL A 208 -11.03 6.10 -19.87
C VAL A 208 -10.01 6.15 -18.75
N ALA A 209 -9.00 7.00 -18.90
CA ALA A 209 -7.97 7.28 -17.89
C ALA A 209 -7.73 8.77 -17.72
N LEU A 210 -7.16 9.16 -16.58
CA LEU A 210 -6.69 10.52 -16.34
C LEU A 210 -5.33 10.74 -16.99
N ASP A 211 -5.17 11.86 -17.68
CA ASP A 211 -3.87 12.32 -18.16
C ASP A 211 -3.04 12.98 -17.06
N GLU A 212 -1.87 13.48 -17.47
CA GLU A 212 -0.97 14.16 -16.56
C GLU A 212 -1.55 15.40 -15.88
N ALA A 213 -2.49 16.08 -16.54
CA ALA A 213 -3.15 17.29 -16.07
C ALA A 213 -4.44 16.99 -15.28
N GLY A 214 -4.85 15.73 -15.19
CA GLY A 214 -6.09 15.29 -14.54
C GLY A 214 -7.33 15.46 -15.41
N GLN A 215 -7.18 15.53 -16.74
CA GLN A 215 -8.27 15.45 -17.71
C GLN A 215 -8.57 14.00 -18.04
N LEU A 216 -9.85 13.66 -18.26
CA LEU A 216 -10.27 12.32 -18.68
C LEU A 216 -10.07 12.16 -20.19
N ASN A 217 -9.26 11.20 -20.60
CA ASN A 217 -9.00 10.84 -21.99
C ASN A 217 -9.38 9.38 -22.25
N ASN A 218 -9.81 9.09 -23.48
CA ASN A 218 -10.00 7.70 -23.90
C ASN A 218 -8.64 7.02 -23.99
N VAL A 219 -8.58 5.76 -23.57
CA VAL A 219 -7.38 4.94 -23.71
C VAL A 219 -7.42 4.31 -25.09
N ASP A 220 -6.62 4.85 -26.02
CA ASP A 220 -6.45 4.23 -27.33
C ASP A 220 -5.52 3.04 -27.22
N TYR A 221 -5.96 1.95 -27.82
CA TYR A 221 -5.32 0.66 -27.73
C TYR A 221 -4.79 0.31 -29.12
N ASP A 222 -3.47 0.28 -29.29
CA ASP A 222 -2.87 -0.14 -30.55
C ASP A 222 -3.34 -1.57 -30.91
N GLU A 223 -3.76 -1.77 -32.16
CA GLU A 223 -4.28 -3.06 -32.65
C GLU A 223 -3.25 -4.19 -32.57
N ASP A 224 -1.96 -3.86 -32.39
CA ASP A 224 -0.84 -4.81 -32.29
C ASP A 224 -0.59 -5.36 -30.87
N ASP A 225 -1.23 -4.80 -29.83
CA ASP A 225 -1.19 -5.32 -28.44
C ASP A 225 -2.18 -6.48 -28.25
N VAL A 226 -2.05 -7.51 -29.09
CA VAL A 226 -2.86 -8.73 -29.05
C VAL A 226 -2.31 -9.68 -27.98
N ILE A 227 -2.60 -9.40 -26.72
CA ILE A 227 -2.77 -10.45 -25.71
C ILE A 227 -4.27 -10.66 -25.53
N GLN A 228 -4.78 -11.57 -26.37
CA GLN A 228 -6.07 -12.27 -26.33
C GLN A 228 -7.31 -11.48 -25.86
N SER A 229 -8.10 -11.03 -26.82
CA SER A 229 -9.55 -11.22 -26.76
C SER A 229 -9.94 -12.28 -27.81
N PRO A 230 -10.89 -13.19 -27.52
CA PRO A 230 -11.46 -14.05 -28.55
C PRO A 230 -12.21 -13.16 -29.54
N SER A 231 -11.91 -13.41 -30.82
CA SER A 231 -12.45 -12.84 -32.04
C SER A 231 -13.76 -12.07 -31.95
N LYS A 232 -13.78 -10.88 -32.58
CA LYS A 232 -14.98 -10.20 -33.10
C LYS A 232 -15.97 -11.22 -33.67
N SER A 233 -17.04 -11.51 -32.94
CA SER A 233 -18.29 -12.01 -33.50
C SER A 233 -19.44 -11.27 -32.83
N SER A 234 -20.16 -10.52 -33.65
CA SER A 234 -21.40 -9.84 -33.34
C SER A 234 -22.40 -10.77 -32.64
N ASN A 235 -22.72 -10.53 -31.36
CA ASN A 235 -24.11 -10.59 -30.89
C ASN A 235 -24.30 -9.97 -29.50
N LYS A 236 -25.39 -9.23 -29.34
CA LYS A 236 -25.89 -8.72 -28.05
C LYS A 236 -26.29 -9.90 -27.15
N SER A 237 -25.42 -10.28 -26.22
CA SER A 237 -25.78 -10.98 -24.98
C SER A 237 -24.68 -10.68 -23.98
N ALA A 238 -25.05 -10.30 -22.76
CA ALA A 238 -24.12 -9.88 -21.69
C ALA A 238 -22.88 -10.78 -21.63
N ASP A 239 -21.76 -10.28 -22.18
CA ASP A 239 -20.47 -10.95 -22.07
C ASP A 239 -20.09 -11.00 -20.58
N PRO A 240 -19.66 -12.17 -20.06
CA PRO A 240 -19.18 -12.24 -18.69
C PRO A 240 -17.99 -11.29 -18.53
N LEU A 241 -17.99 -10.52 -17.43
CA LEU A 241 -16.86 -9.64 -17.08
C LEU A 241 -15.56 -10.44 -17.15
N PRO A 242 -14.46 -9.88 -17.69
CA PRO A 242 -13.19 -10.58 -17.78
C PRO A 242 -12.76 -11.03 -16.37
N GLU A 243 -12.50 -12.33 -16.23
CA GLU A 243 -12.11 -12.95 -14.96
C GLU A 243 -10.59 -12.92 -14.82
N ALA A 244 -10.09 -12.43 -13.67
CA ALA A 244 -8.67 -12.39 -13.39
C ALA A 244 -8.07 -13.80 -13.39
N ALA A 245 -6.88 -13.96 -13.98
CA ALA A 245 -6.20 -15.25 -14.03
C ALA A 245 -5.97 -15.82 -12.62
N SER A 246 -6.09 -17.14 -12.47
CA SER A 246 -5.87 -17.82 -11.19
C SER A 246 -4.38 -18.05 -10.94
N TYR A 247 -3.91 -17.91 -9.69
CA TYR A 247 -2.50 -18.12 -9.35
C TYR A 247 -1.95 -19.47 -9.81
N TRP A 248 -2.78 -20.51 -9.75
CA TRP A 248 -2.38 -21.86 -10.13
C TRP A 248 -2.04 -21.98 -11.61
N SER A 249 -2.65 -21.16 -12.48
CA SER A 249 -2.26 -21.11 -13.90
C SER A 249 -0.96 -20.35 -14.12
N VAL A 250 -0.68 -19.32 -13.31
CA VAL A 250 0.53 -18.49 -13.41
C VAL A 250 1.77 -19.20 -12.86
N PHE A 251 1.66 -19.86 -11.70
CA PHE A 251 2.75 -20.69 -11.15
C PHE A 251 2.99 -21.98 -11.95
N GLY A 252 2.01 -22.43 -12.74
CA GLY A 252 2.19 -23.51 -13.71
C GLY A 252 3.06 -23.12 -14.91
N GLU A 253 3.25 -21.81 -15.15
CA GLU A 253 4.01 -21.31 -16.29
C GLU A 253 5.51 -21.24 -16.00
N LYS A 254 6.29 -22.09 -16.69
CA LYS A 254 7.74 -22.19 -16.49
C LYS A 254 8.48 -20.86 -16.69
N LYS A 255 8.00 -20.00 -17.59
CA LYS A 255 8.61 -18.69 -17.88
C LYS A 255 8.45 -17.73 -16.70
N THR A 256 7.27 -17.70 -16.11
CA THR A 256 6.95 -16.86 -14.95
C THR A 256 7.74 -17.32 -13.72
N LEU A 257 7.87 -18.63 -13.51
CA LEU A 257 8.65 -19.18 -12.41
C LEU A 257 10.15 -18.81 -12.51
N VAL A 258 10.72 -18.88 -13.72
CA VAL A 258 12.11 -18.45 -13.97
C VAL A 258 12.27 -16.94 -13.76
N LEU A 259 11.31 -16.13 -14.21
CA LEU A 259 11.30 -14.68 -13.98
C LEU A 259 11.23 -14.35 -12.48
N CYS A 260 10.36 -15.00 -11.72
CA CYS A 260 10.23 -14.79 -10.28
C CYS A 260 11.51 -15.17 -9.51
N VAL A 261 12.12 -16.31 -9.84
CA VAL A 261 13.37 -16.75 -9.20
C VAL A 261 14.50 -15.79 -9.53
N THR A 262 14.64 -15.38 -10.79
CA THR A 262 15.67 -14.42 -11.18
C THR A 262 15.44 -13.04 -10.57
N GLY A 263 14.20 -12.52 -10.56
CA GLY A 263 13.87 -11.27 -9.89
C GLY A 263 14.21 -11.26 -8.40
N PHE A 264 13.90 -12.33 -7.67
CA PHE A 264 14.19 -12.43 -6.23
C PHE A 264 15.69 -12.39 -5.88
N PHE A 265 16.55 -12.91 -6.76
CA PHE A 265 18.00 -12.91 -6.52
C PHE A 265 18.73 -11.66 -7.02
N PHE A 266 18.06 -10.80 -7.80
CA PHE A 266 18.65 -9.62 -8.45
C PHE A 266 18.01 -8.29 -8.05
N GLN A 267 17.15 -8.28 -7.03
CA GLN A 267 16.58 -7.08 -6.40
C GLN A 267 17.48 -6.59 -5.26
#